data_AF-A0A086MM97-F1
#
_entry.id   AF-A0A086MM97-F1
#
_cell.length_a   1.000
_cell.length_b   1.000
_cell.length_c   1.000
_cell.angle_alpha   90.00
_cell.angle_beta   90.00
_cell.angle_gamma   90.00
#
_symmetry.space_group_name_H-M   'P 1'
#
loop_
_entity.id
_entity.type
_entity.pdbx_description
1 polymer ?
#
loop_
_entity_poly.entity_id
_entity_poly.type
_entity_poly.pdbx_seq_one_letter_code
_entity_poly.pdbx_strand_id
1 'polypeptide(L)'
;MRAARRSSSAYDGLFSSLRAFLARRAQELTGLCLIAFAGAVAVALATWSVDDPSLNNATDLPVRNLIGWPGAIVADLFMQLLGLGAIAAVLPLALWGWRLMKSGALGRLQLRLALWVIGAGAATALASALPPTQSWPLPTGLGGVVGDAILAGAKAITGLSNGSASA
;
A
#
# COMPACT_ATOMS: atom_id res chain seq x y z
N MET A 1 -15.57 -50.95 28.00
CA MET A 1 -16.39 -49.81 27.54
C MET A 1 -16.08 -49.56 26.07
N ARG A 2 -16.98 -49.96 25.15
CA ARG A 2 -16.79 -49.77 23.70
C ARG A 2 -17.21 -48.34 23.35
N ALA A 3 -16.25 -47.51 22.95
CA ALA A 3 -16.53 -46.16 22.45
C ALA A 3 -17.40 -46.26 21.19
N ALA A 4 -18.62 -45.72 21.26
CA ALA A 4 -19.50 -45.60 20.11
C ALA A 4 -18.83 -44.69 19.07
N ARG A 5 -18.33 -45.28 17.99
CA ARG A 5 -17.80 -44.57 16.83
C ARG A 5 -18.99 -43.83 16.19
N ARG A 6 -19.15 -42.53 16.48
CA ARG A 6 -20.18 -41.70 15.84
C ARG A 6 -20.02 -41.84 14.33
N SER A 7 -21.04 -42.37 13.66
CA SER A 7 -21.08 -42.44 12.20
C SER A 7 -21.10 -41.01 11.67
N SER A 8 -19.99 -40.56 11.08
CA SER A 8 -19.96 -39.35 10.27
C SER A 8 -21.09 -39.46 9.25
N SER A 9 -22.06 -38.56 9.31
CA SER A 9 -23.16 -38.57 8.35
C SER A 9 -22.60 -38.21 6.97
N ALA A 10 -23.08 -38.85 5.90
CA ALA A 10 -22.67 -38.50 4.53
C ALA A 10 -22.90 -37.00 4.22
N TYR A 11 -23.90 -36.41 4.88
CA TYR A 11 -24.22 -34.98 4.84
C TYR A 11 -23.10 -34.10 5.44
N ASP A 12 -22.44 -34.54 6.52
CA ASP A 12 -21.32 -33.81 7.13
C ASP A 12 -20.10 -33.75 6.19
N GLY A 13 -19.87 -34.84 5.44
CA GLY A 13 -18.83 -34.93 4.41
C GLY A 13 -19.09 -34.01 3.21
N LEU A 14 -20.35 -33.93 2.77
CA LEU A 14 -20.76 -33.01 1.69
C LEU A 14 -20.61 -31.55 2.13
N PHE A 15 -21.11 -31.19 3.32
CA PHE A 15 -21.07 -29.81 3.81
C PHE A 15 -19.63 -29.33 4.06
N SER A 16 -18.78 -30.18 4.63
CA SER A 16 -17.35 -29.87 4.81
C SER A 16 -16.62 -29.67 3.49
N SER A 17 -16.92 -30.47 2.47
CA SER A 17 -16.35 -30.32 1.12
C SER A 17 -16.82 -29.03 0.45
N LEU A 18 -18.12 -28.70 0.53
CA LEU A 18 -18.68 -27.45 0.01
C LEU A 18 -18.06 -26.24 0.71
N ARG A 19 -17.92 -26.28 2.04
CA ARG A 19 -17.29 -25.21 2.82
C ARG A 19 -15.84 -25.01 2.42
N ALA A 20 -15.07 -26.10 2.25
CA ALA A 20 -13.68 -26.02 1.81
C ALA A 20 -13.56 -25.42 0.40
N PHE A 21 -14.45 -25.81 -0.52
CA PHE A 21 -14.51 -25.23 -1.86
C PHE A 21 -14.83 -23.73 -1.84
N LEU A 22 -15.88 -23.32 -1.10
CA LEU A 22 -16.27 -21.92 -0.97
C LEU A 22 -15.18 -21.08 -0.31
N ALA A 23 -14.55 -21.59 0.75
CA ALA A 23 -13.45 -20.91 1.42
C ALA A 23 -12.28 -20.67 0.46
N ARG A 24 -11.92 -21.67 -0.34
CA ARG A 24 -10.86 -21.54 -1.34
C ARG A 24 -11.20 -20.52 -2.42
N ARG A 25 -12.43 -20.52 -2.93
CA ARG A 25 -12.88 -19.53 -3.94
C ARG A 25 -12.95 -18.12 -3.38
N ALA A 26 -13.40 -17.95 -2.14
CA ALA A 26 -13.39 -16.66 -1.47
C ALA A 26 -11.95 -16.13 -1.28
N GLN A 27 -11.00 -17.01 -0.94
CA GLN A 27 -9.58 -16.65 -0.85
C GLN A 27 -8.98 -16.24 -2.19
N GLU A 28 -9.27 -17.00 -3.26
CA GLU A 28 -8.84 -16.67 -4.62
C GLU A 28 -9.41 -15.32 -5.08
N LEU A 29 -10.71 -15.08 -4.85
CA LEU A 29 -11.37 -13.81 -5.16
C LEU A 29 -10.76 -12.65 -4.37
N THR A 30 -10.54 -12.83 -3.06
CA THR A 30 -9.92 -11.81 -2.21
C THR A 30 -8.51 -11.47 -2.71
N GLY A 31 -7.72 -12.48 -3.10
CA GLY A 31 -6.39 -12.27 -3.65
C GLY A 31 -6.42 -11.53 -4.99
N LEU A 32 -7.38 -11.87 -5.85
CA LEU A 32 -7.58 -11.19 -7.13
C LEU A 32 -8.01 -9.73 -6.94
N CYS A 33 -8.96 -9.46 -6.04
CA CYS A 33 -9.38 -8.10 -5.70
C CYS A 33 -8.21 -7.28 -5.16
N LEU A 34 -7.35 -7.87 -4.31
CA LEU A 34 -6.18 -7.18 -3.76
C LEU A 34 -5.14 -6.84 -4.85
N ILE A 35 -4.90 -7.74 -5.80
CA ILE A 35 -4.03 -7.47 -6.96
C ILE A 35 -4.64 -6.38 -7.84
N ALA A 36 -5.93 -6.48 -8.16
CA ALA A 36 -6.62 -5.49 -8.99
C ALA A 36 -6.59 -4.11 -8.34
N PHE A 37 -6.81 -4.03 -7.03
CA PHE A 37 -6.70 -2.79 -6.26
C PHE A 37 -5.27 -2.23 -6.31
N ALA A 38 -4.25 -3.04 -6.02
CA ALA A 38 -2.86 -2.61 -6.08
C ALA A 38 -2.46 -2.14 -7.49
N GLY A 39 -2.93 -2.84 -8.54
CA GLY A 39 -2.74 -2.44 -9.93
C GLY A 39 -3.42 -1.12 -10.27
N ALA A 40 -4.66 -0.90 -9.83
CA ALA A 40 -5.36 0.36 -10.03
C ALA A 40 -4.64 1.52 -9.35
N VAL A 41 -4.17 1.35 -8.11
CA VAL A 41 -3.37 2.37 -7.41
C VAL A 41 -2.04 2.61 -8.12
N ALA A 42 -1.37 1.56 -8.60
CA ALA A 42 -0.12 1.70 -9.34
C ALA A 42 -0.31 2.47 -10.66
N VAL A 43 -1.39 2.19 -11.41
CA VAL A 43 -1.74 2.95 -12.62
C VAL A 43 -2.07 4.40 -12.26
N ALA A 44 -2.86 4.63 -11.21
CA ALA A 44 -3.19 5.97 -10.75
C ALA A 44 -1.93 6.78 -10.39
N LEU A 45 -0.96 6.18 -9.69
CA LEU A 45 0.32 6.79 -9.36
C LEU A 45 1.18 7.04 -10.60
N ALA A 46 1.23 6.08 -11.53
CA ALA A 46 2.02 6.20 -12.76
C ALA A 46 1.48 7.31 -13.67
N THR A 47 0.17 7.56 -13.64
CA THR A 47 -0.48 8.63 -14.40
C THR A 47 -0.85 9.83 -13.54
N TRP A 48 -0.18 10.01 -12.40
CA TRP A 48 -0.40 11.16 -11.54
C TRP A 48 0.07 12.44 -12.23
N SER A 49 -0.72 13.51 -12.08
CA SER A 49 -0.38 14.85 -12.50
C SER A 49 -0.71 15.83 -11.38
N VAL A 50 0.18 16.79 -11.13
CA VAL A 50 -0.05 17.85 -10.14
C VAL A 50 -1.21 18.77 -10.54
N ASP A 51 -1.54 18.84 -11.83
CA ASP A 51 -2.59 19.70 -12.36
C ASP A 51 -4.00 19.06 -12.28
N ASP A 52 -4.08 17.76 -12.00
CA ASP A 52 -5.35 17.04 -11.91
C ASP A 52 -6.19 17.57 -10.73
N PRO A 53 -7.52 17.66 -10.88
CA PRO A 53 -8.38 18.07 -9.79
C PRO A 53 -8.40 17.00 -8.69
N SER A 54 -8.04 17.40 -7.48
CA SER A 54 -7.95 16.56 -6.29
C SER A 54 -8.57 17.27 -5.07
N LEU A 55 -8.59 16.60 -3.91
CA LEU A 55 -9.04 17.23 -2.67
C LEU A 55 -8.17 18.42 -2.25
N ASN A 56 -6.90 18.40 -2.62
CA ASN A 56 -5.92 19.44 -2.26
C ASN A 56 -5.62 20.39 -3.43
N ASN A 57 -6.10 20.08 -4.63
CA ASN A 57 -5.96 20.90 -5.83
C ASN A 57 -7.31 21.04 -6.52
N ALA A 58 -8.09 22.07 -6.16
CA ALA A 58 -9.38 22.34 -6.77
C ALA A 58 -9.19 23.15 -8.07
N THR A 59 -9.23 22.47 -9.22
CA THR A 59 -9.12 23.07 -10.56
C THR A 59 -10.29 22.65 -11.42
N ASP A 60 -10.63 23.45 -12.43
CA ASP A 60 -11.63 23.12 -13.46
C ASP A 60 -11.03 22.34 -14.65
N LEU A 61 -9.79 21.85 -14.51
CA LEU A 61 -9.08 21.15 -15.56
C LEU A 61 -9.61 19.72 -15.73
N PRO A 62 -9.58 19.17 -16.96
CA PRO A 62 -9.97 17.78 -17.17
C PRO A 62 -8.99 16.82 -16.47
N VAL A 63 -9.52 15.78 -15.82
CA VAL A 63 -8.72 14.75 -15.16
C VAL A 63 -7.90 13.96 -16.20
N ARG A 64 -6.58 13.93 -16.03
CA ARG A 64 -5.65 13.20 -16.89
C ARG A 64 -5.37 11.78 -16.39
N ASN A 65 -5.62 11.52 -15.11
CA ASN A 65 -5.46 10.19 -14.52
C ASN A 65 -6.30 9.11 -15.25
N LEU A 66 -5.70 7.98 -15.58
CA LEU A 66 -6.38 6.92 -16.35
C LEU A 66 -7.50 6.21 -15.56
N ILE A 67 -7.43 6.21 -14.24
CA ILE A 67 -8.51 5.69 -13.38
C ILE A 67 -9.65 6.72 -13.24
N GLY A 68 -9.43 7.96 -13.70
CA GLY A 68 -10.33 9.09 -13.56
C GLY A 68 -10.19 9.81 -12.23
N TRP A 69 -11.19 10.61 -11.88
CA TRP A 69 -11.20 11.45 -10.68
C TRP A 69 -10.85 10.72 -9.35
N PRO A 70 -11.40 9.53 -9.04
CA PRO A 70 -11.01 8.84 -7.80
C PRO A 70 -9.54 8.42 -7.80
N GLY A 71 -8.97 8.11 -8.98
CA GLY A 71 -7.55 7.81 -9.12
C GLY A 71 -6.66 9.03 -8.88
N ALA A 72 -7.06 10.18 -9.41
CA ALA A 72 -6.36 11.45 -9.19
C ALA A 72 -6.28 11.79 -7.69
N ILE A 73 -7.39 11.65 -6.95
CA ILE A 73 -7.42 11.88 -5.50
C ILE A 73 -6.49 10.92 -4.75
N VAL A 74 -6.59 9.62 -5.04
CA VAL A 74 -5.78 8.61 -4.35
C VAL A 74 -4.30 8.83 -4.64
N ALA A 75 -3.94 9.08 -5.90
CA ALA A 75 -2.56 9.31 -6.30
C ALA A 75 -2.00 10.59 -5.65
N ASP A 76 -2.76 11.68 -5.63
CA ASP A 76 -2.35 12.92 -4.97
C ASP A 76 -2.10 12.74 -3.47
N LEU A 77 -3.01 12.03 -2.78
CA LEU A 77 -2.85 11.75 -1.35
C LEU A 77 -1.59 10.90 -1.08
N PHE A 78 -1.33 9.87 -1.90
CA PHE A 78 -0.14 9.04 -1.77
C PHE A 78 1.13 9.82 -2.05
N MET A 79 1.14 10.67 -3.09
CA MET A 79 2.30 11.49 -3.45
C MET A 79 2.62 12.53 -2.37
N GLN A 80 1.62 13.13 -1.75
CA GLN A 80 1.84 14.09 -0.67
C GLN A 80 2.29 13.42 0.63
N LEU A 81 1.68 12.29 1.00
CA LEU A 81 2.01 11.62 2.26
C LEU A 81 3.31 10.82 2.18
N LEU A 82 3.50 10.06 1.11
CA LEU A 82 4.57 9.07 0.97
C LEU A 82 5.56 9.41 -0.16
N GLY A 83 5.23 10.33 -1.07
CA GLY A 83 6.05 10.64 -2.23
C GLY A 83 6.39 9.39 -3.05
N LEU A 84 7.64 9.31 -3.51
CA LEU A 84 8.17 8.15 -4.26
C LEU A 84 8.19 6.86 -3.43
N GLY A 85 8.16 6.94 -2.10
CA GLY A 85 8.04 5.78 -1.22
C GLY A 85 6.69 5.07 -1.33
N ALA A 86 5.67 5.70 -1.92
CA ALA A 86 4.38 5.10 -2.23
C ALA A 86 4.50 3.78 -3.02
N ILE A 87 5.48 3.68 -3.93
CA ILE A 87 5.73 2.48 -4.74
C ILE A 87 6.04 1.28 -3.83
N ALA A 88 6.88 1.48 -2.82
CA ALA A 88 7.24 0.45 -1.85
C ALA A 88 6.04 0.05 -0.95
N ALA A 89 5.07 0.96 -0.75
CA ALA A 89 3.84 0.64 -0.03
C ALA A 89 2.87 -0.20 -0.88
N VAL A 90 2.75 0.05 -2.18
CA VAL A 90 1.81 -0.64 -3.06
C VAL A 90 2.27 -2.06 -3.41
N LEU A 91 3.57 -2.25 -3.64
CA LEU A 91 4.12 -3.53 -4.15
C LEU A 91 3.81 -4.74 -3.24
N PRO A 92 3.96 -4.67 -1.91
CA PRO A 92 3.62 -5.77 -1.01
C PRO A 92 2.14 -6.19 -1.07
N LEU A 93 1.21 -5.27 -1.35
CA LEU A 93 -0.20 -5.59 -1.49
C LEU A 93 -0.44 -6.53 -2.69
N ALA A 94 0.17 -6.22 -3.84
CA ALA A 94 0.11 -7.09 -5.02
C ALA A 94 0.72 -8.48 -4.74
N LEU A 95 1.86 -8.53 -4.05
CA LEU A 95 2.51 -9.79 -3.67
C LEU A 95 1.66 -10.62 -2.70
N TRP A 96 0.97 -9.99 -1.76
CA TRP A 96 0.07 -10.68 -0.83
C TRP A 96 -1.16 -11.22 -1.55
N GLY A 97 -1.74 -10.45 -2.48
CA GLY A 97 -2.87 -10.93 -3.28
C GLY A 97 -2.49 -12.13 -4.14
N TRP A 98 -1.33 -12.06 -4.81
CA TRP A 98 -0.78 -13.18 -5.58
C TRP A 98 -0.53 -14.42 -4.70
N ARG A 99 0.05 -14.22 -3.52
CA ARG A 99 0.29 -15.29 -2.57
C ARG A 99 -1.02 -15.89 -2.05
N LEU A 100 -2.03 -15.08 -1.79
CA LEU A 100 -3.34 -15.55 -1.34
C LEU A 100 -4.01 -16.42 -2.41
N MET A 101 -3.88 -16.07 -3.69
CA MET A 101 -4.37 -16.90 -4.80
C MET A 101 -3.61 -18.24 -4.91
N LYS A 102 -2.28 -18.23 -4.72
CA LYS A 102 -1.46 -19.46 -4.85
C LYS A 102 -1.54 -20.40 -3.65
N SER A 103 -1.41 -19.87 -2.43
CA SER A 103 -1.28 -20.67 -1.22
C SER A 103 -2.51 -20.67 -0.33
N GLY A 104 -3.54 -19.87 -0.62
CA GLY A 104 -4.78 -19.79 0.17
C GLY A 104 -4.59 -19.25 1.58
N ALA A 105 -3.39 -18.79 1.97
CA ALA A 105 -3.11 -18.34 3.32
C ALA A 105 -1.97 -17.32 3.37
N LEU A 106 -2.15 -16.31 4.23
CA LEU A 106 -1.13 -15.34 4.62
C LEU A 106 -0.71 -15.62 6.07
N GLY A 107 0.25 -16.54 6.24
CA GLY A 107 0.82 -16.82 7.56
C GLY A 107 1.51 -15.59 8.16
N ARG A 108 1.36 -15.41 9.48
CA ARG A 108 1.94 -14.30 10.27
C ARG A 108 1.50 -12.91 9.76
N LEU A 109 0.21 -12.72 9.53
CA LEU A 109 -0.35 -11.46 9.00
C LEU A 109 0.09 -10.23 9.81
N GLN A 110 0.07 -10.31 11.15
CA GLN A 110 0.50 -9.21 12.01
C GLN A 110 1.96 -8.79 11.76
N LEU A 111 2.89 -9.74 11.68
CA LEU A 111 4.29 -9.46 11.38
C LEU A 111 4.46 -8.89 9.97
N ARG A 112 3.71 -9.40 8.99
CA ARG A 112 3.73 -8.88 7.62
C ARG A 112 3.24 -7.44 7.55
N LEU A 113 2.17 -7.11 8.25
CA LEU A 113 1.65 -5.74 8.35
C LEU A 113 2.65 -4.82 9.05
N ALA A 114 3.26 -5.26 10.15
CA ALA A 114 4.29 -4.48 10.84
C ALA A 114 5.49 -4.21 9.93
N LEU A 115 6.03 -5.24 9.26
CA LEU A 115 7.14 -5.10 8.32
C LEU A 115 6.77 -4.26 7.09
N TRP A 116 5.51 -4.31 6.66
CA TRP A 116 5.01 -3.47 5.56
C TRP A 116 5.00 -1.99 5.95
N VAL A 117 4.47 -1.65 7.12
CA VAL A 117 4.47 -0.27 7.62
C VAL A 117 5.90 0.24 7.84
N ILE A 118 6.74 -0.56 8.49
CA ILE A 118 8.15 -0.21 8.73
C ILE A 118 8.90 -0.05 7.39
N GLY A 119 8.72 -0.98 6.46
CA GLY A 119 9.37 -0.95 5.15
C GLY A 119 8.92 0.23 4.30
N ALA A 120 7.62 0.55 4.30
CA ALA A 120 7.09 1.72 3.62
C ALA A 120 7.67 3.01 4.24
N GLY A 121 7.64 3.14 5.57
CA GLY A 121 8.21 4.30 6.27
C GLY A 121 9.72 4.46 6.06
N ALA A 122 10.47 3.36 6.00
CA ALA A 122 11.88 3.39 5.67
C ALA A 122 12.12 3.84 4.22
N ALA A 123 11.29 3.39 3.27
CA ALA A 123 11.38 3.80 1.87
C ALA A 123 11.04 5.29 1.68
N THR A 124 10.02 5.81 2.37
CA THR A 124 9.71 7.24 2.36
C THR A 124 10.85 8.05 2.97
N ALA A 125 11.39 7.63 4.12
CA ALA A 125 12.52 8.31 4.76
C ALA A 125 13.78 8.33 3.87
N LEU A 126 14.08 7.21 3.20
CA LEU A 126 15.17 7.13 2.23
C LEU A 126 14.95 8.07 1.06
N ALA A 127 13.74 8.13 0.51
CA ALA A 127 13.40 9.05 -0.57
C ALA A 127 13.58 10.51 -0.13
N SER A 128 13.10 10.90 1.06
CA SER A 128 13.30 12.25 1.61
C SER A 128 14.76 12.62 1.90
N ALA A 129 15.64 11.63 2.09
CA ALA A 129 17.06 11.88 2.26
C ALA A 129 17.78 12.23 0.94
N LEU A 130 17.16 11.96 -0.21
CA LEU A 130 17.68 12.32 -1.52
C LEU A 130 17.38 13.81 -1.83
N PRO A 131 18.30 14.53 -2.49
CA PRO A 131 18.05 15.91 -2.89
C PRO A 131 16.88 15.95 -3.90
N PRO A 132 15.87 16.80 -3.68
CA PRO A 132 14.79 16.99 -4.66
C PRO A 132 15.36 17.48 -5.99
N THR A 133 14.84 16.96 -7.10
CA THR A 133 15.19 17.46 -8.43
C THR A 133 14.47 18.78 -8.70
N GLN A 134 15.02 19.60 -9.60
CA GLN A 134 14.38 20.88 -9.98
C GLN A 134 12.97 20.72 -10.58
N SER A 135 12.66 19.51 -11.09
CA SER A 135 11.37 19.16 -11.67
C SER A 135 10.36 18.61 -10.65
N TRP A 136 10.73 18.53 -9.37
CA TRP A 136 9.82 18.01 -8.34
C TRP A 136 8.74 19.06 -8.01
N PRO A 137 7.45 18.76 -8.23
CA PRO A 137 6.40 19.77 -8.19
C PRO A 137 5.82 20.01 -6.79
N LEU A 138 6.11 19.14 -5.81
CA LEU A 138 5.53 19.23 -4.47
C LEU A 138 6.43 20.04 -3.52
N PRO A 139 5.85 20.76 -2.54
CA PRO A 139 6.61 21.48 -1.53
C PRO A 139 7.32 20.55 -0.53
N THR A 140 6.93 19.28 -0.49
CA THR A 140 7.55 18.23 0.33
C THR A 140 8.78 17.65 -0.36
N GLY A 141 9.66 17.00 0.41
CA GLY A 141 10.71 16.14 -0.14
C GLY A 141 10.16 14.96 -0.94
N LEU A 142 11.06 14.22 -1.58
CA LEU A 142 10.72 13.08 -2.45
C LEU A 142 10.02 11.93 -1.69
N GLY A 143 10.12 11.88 -0.37
CA GLY A 143 9.42 10.92 0.48
C GLY A 143 8.10 11.41 1.07
N GLY A 144 7.61 12.57 0.64
CA GLY A 144 6.40 13.18 1.18
C GLY A 144 6.51 13.59 2.64
N VAL A 145 5.38 14.00 3.22
CA VAL A 145 5.30 14.47 4.61
C VAL A 145 5.82 13.45 5.61
N VAL A 146 5.51 12.15 5.41
CA VAL A 146 5.93 11.08 6.32
C VAL A 146 7.45 10.90 6.28
N GLY A 147 8.05 10.87 5.09
CA GLY A 147 9.50 10.76 4.94
C GLY A 147 10.24 11.95 5.55
N ASP A 148 9.75 13.16 5.30
CA ASP A 148 10.34 14.40 5.83
C ASP A 148 10.25 14.44 7.37
N ALA A 149 9.12 14.03 7.94
CA ALA A 149 8.93 13.95 9.39
C ALA A 149 9.87 12.93 10.05
N ILE A 150 10.03 11.74 9.44
CA ILE A 150 10.96 10.72 9.94
C ILE A 150 12.40 11.25 9.89
N LEU A 151 12.79 11.88 8.78
CA LEU A 151 14.14 12.41 8.62
C LEU A 151 14.42 13.57 9.59
N ALA A 152 13.44 14.46 9.81
CA ALA A 152 13.55 15.55 10.77
C ALA A 152 13.68 15.01 12.21
N GLY A 153 12.87 14.03 12.59
CA GLY A 153 12.96 13.36 13.89
C GLY A 153 14.32 12.66 14.10
N ALA A 154 14.82 11.97 13.07
CA ALA A 154 16.14 11.34 13.12
C ALA A 154 17.25 12.38 13.32
N LYS A 155 17.22 13.48 12.55
CA LYS A 155 18.19 14.59 12.69
C LYS A 155 18.16 15.17 14.10
N ALA A 156 16.98 15.40 14.66
CA ALA A 156 16.81 15.92 16.02
C ALA A 156 17.41 14.98 17.08
N ILE A 157 17.19 13.66 16.97
CA ILE A 157 17.74 12.66 17.90
C ILE A 157 19.26 12.60 17.80
N THR A 158 19.81 12.65 16.59
CA THR A 158 21.27 12.57 16.35
C THR A 158 22.02 13.88 16.64
N GLY A 159 21.31 14.98 16.94
CA GLY A 159 21.92 16.30 17.14
C GLY A 159 22.45 16.93 15.85
N LEU A 160 22.04 16.43 14.68
CA LEU A 160 22.39 16.99 13.36
C LEU A 160 21.59 18.26 13.02
N SER A 161 20.89 18.87 13.98
CA SER A 161 20.06 20.05 13.73
C SER A 161 20.89 21.33 13.63
N ASN A 162 20.90 21.87 12.40
CA ASN A 162 21.28 23.24 12.01
C ASN A 162 22.74 23.66 12.20
N GLY A 163 23.61 23.20 11.30
CA GLY A 163 24.69 24.05 10.81
C GLY A 163 24.08 25.18 9.97
N SER A 164 24.19 26.41 10.45
CA SER A 164 23.75 27.66 9.82
C SER A 164 24.16 27.76 8.34
N ALA A 165 23.18 27.68 7.43
CA ALA A 165 23.33 28.18 6.07
C ALA A 165 22.66 29.57 5.99
N SER A 166 23.27 30.54 6.66
CA SER A 166 23.10 31.96 6.38
C SER A 166 24.45 32.46 5.87
N ALA A 167 24.57 32.59 4.55
CA ALA A 167 25.59 33.36 3.86
C ALA A 167 24.94 33.98 2.62
#